data_AF-A0A955Q7T2-F1
#
_entry.id   AF-A0A955Q7T2-F1
#
_cell.length_a   1.000
_cell.length_b   1.000
_cell.length_c   1.000
_cell.angle_alpha   90.00
_cell.angle_beta   90.00
_cell.angle_gamma   90.00
#
_symmetry.space_group_name_H-M   'P 1'
#
loop_
_entity.id
_entity.type
_entity.pdbx_description
1 polymer ?
#
loop_
_entity_poly.entity_id
_entity_poly.type
_entity_poly.pdbx_seq_one_letter_code
_entity_poly.pdbx_strand_id
1 'polypeptide(L)'
;MCYFQSLMSDLEPWFESALSEIPESLRNRIQDLYAPLSWSELTPDRRRSFARQYDYDNNPAAELHREFWFNLHAERIDLERELHEWSVLADSTPTEKESRQLYISMLNEKLERLDRKIQRLEQKPFPGLIPQDSLLLEPDGELPVLIPFNQALNRLKRNLGASQEEIAAWVMMGYLDGGLSAYQEQALLRRFYYEPEMDEDYVAPLYQCKFLDVELVDFKPKERFVTGEELLELLRSEFGERVRTYIVAKIGVRGLMDMHPVKGGVDFGLEDNCGFPPLETGLFALSEVAQLAEVEGWKMRYPRRLDKFLSRKETPAERNERLHRWRDEEIRERGKPGAIKRTAIREGVSAQAVGRILRRPTK
;
A
#
# COMPACT_ATOMS: atom_id res chain seq x y z
N MET A 1 -21.82 18.04 -12.28
CA MET A 1 -21.79 17.78 -10.82
C MET A 1 -23.20 17.49 -10.37
N CYS A 2 -23.50 16.26 -9.95
CA CYS A 2 -24.79 15.94 -9.35
C CYS A 2 -24.77 16.39 -7.88
N TYR A 3 -25.76 17.20 -7.49
CA TYR A 3 -25.93 17.66 -6.11
C TYR A 3 -26.51 16.52 -5.27
N PHE A 4 -25.87 16.15 -4.15
CA PHE A 4 -26.41 15.15 -3.22
C PHE A 4 -27.67 15.71 -2.54
N GLN A 5 -28.77 14.95 -2.62
CA GLN A 5 -30.05 15.30 -1.98
C GLN A 5 -30.29 14.38 -0.78
N SER A 6 -30.29 14.97 0.44
CA SER A 6 -30.50 14.24 1.69
C SER A 6 -31.93 13.71 1.79
N LEU A 7 -32.06 12.38 1.83
CA LEU A 7 -33.32 11.68 2.05
C LEU A 7 -33.85 11.93 3.46
N MET A 8 -32.98 12.04 4.46
CA MET A 8 -33.38 12.37 5.83
C MET A 8 -34.04 13.75 5.90
N SER A 9 -33.42 14.75 5.26
CA SER A 9 -33.95 16.13 5.27
C SER A 9 -35.27 16.24 4.49
N ASP A 10 -35.37 15.55 3.36
CA ASP A 10 -36.57 15.57 2.52
C ASP A 10 -37.77 14.86 3.17
N LEU A 11 -37.51 13.83 3.99
CA LEU A 11 -38.54 13.01 4.64
C LEU A 11 -38.85 13.38 6.09
N GLU A 12 -38.09 14.30 6.70
CA GLU A 12 -38.28 14.72 8.11
C GLU A 12 -39.74 15.08 8.47
N PRO A 13 -40.48 15.85 7.65
CA PRO A 13 -41.87 16.17 7.95
C PRO A 13 -42.84 14.99 7.80
N TRP A 14 -42.41 13.91 7.17
CA TRP A 14 -43.28 12.87 6.61
C TRP A 14 -43.10 11.49 7.25
N PHE A 15 -42.10 11.30 8.13
CA PHE A 15 -41.81 9.99 8.74
C PHE A 15 -42.98 9.40 9.53
N GLU A 16 -43.87 10.23 10.06
CA GLU A 16 -45.09 9.81 10.77
C GLU A 16 -46.30 9.62 9.83
N SER A 17 -46.23 10.11 8.60
CA SER A 17 -47.34 10.15 7.65
C SER A 17 -47.54 8.84 6.90
N ALA A 18 -48.77 8.63 6.41
CA ALA A 18 -49.05 7.56 5.47
C ALA A 18 -48.46 7.89 4.08
N LEU A 19 -48.07 6.87 3.31
CA LEU A 19 -47.46 7.06 1.98
C LEU A 19 -48.34 7.89 1.03
N SER A 20 -49.67 7.80 1.18
CA SER A 20 -50.66 8.55 0.40
C SER A 20 -50.68 10.06 0.68
N GLU A 21 -50.14 10.48 1.82
CA GLU A 21 -50.10 11.88 2.27
C GLU A 21 -48.81 12.59 1.81
N ILE A 22 -47.83 11.82 1.34
CA ILE A 22 -46.52 12.31 0.87
C ILE A 22 -46.65 12.79 -0.58
N PRO A 23 -46.02 13.93 -0.96
CA PRO A 23 -45.97 14.41 -2.34
C PRO A 23 -45.53 13.33 -3.32
N GLU A 24 -46.14 13.30 -4.51
CA GLU A 24 -45.94 12.24 -5.51
C GLU A 24 -44.47 12.03 -5.90
N SER A 25 -43.70 13.11 -6.02
CA SER A 25 -42.26 13.05 -6.31
C SER A 25 -41.46 12.32 -5.23
N LEU A 26 -41.77 12.54 -3.95
CA LEU A 26 -41.13 11.86 -2.83
C LEU A 26 -41.64 10.43 -2.65
N ARG A 27 -42.92 10.18 -2.99
CA ARG A 27 -43.52 8.85 -2.97
C ARG A 27 -42.81 7.88 -3.90
N ASN A 28 -42.55 8.30 -5.14
CA ASN A 28 -41.82 7.49 -6.12
C ASN A 28 -40.40 7.19 -5.62
N ARG A 29 -39.71 8.22 -5.09
CA ARG A 29 -38.36 8.06 -4.52
C ARG A 29 -38.34 7.12 -3.31
N ILE A 30 -39.35 7.15 -2.44
CA ILE A 30 -39.51 6.19 -1.34
C ILE A 30 -39.70 4.78 -1.89
N GLN A 31 -40.57 4.60 -2.88
CA GLN A 31 -40.88 3.29 -3.46
C GLN A 31 -39.64 2.65 -4.10
N ASP A 32 -38.82 3.45 -4.79
CA ASP A 32 -37.58 2.99 -5.41
C ASP A 32 -36.50 2.64 -4.38
N LEU A 33 -36.31 3.48 -3.36
CA LEU A 33 -35.19 3.35 -2.42
C LEU A 33 -35.47 2.37 -1.27
N TYR A 34 -36.69 2.28 -0.78
CA TYR A 34 -37.03 1.40 0.36
C TYR A 34 -37.29 -0.05 -0.05
N ALA A 35 -37.41 -0.34 -1.35
CA ALA A 35 -37.64 -1.70 -1.84
C ALA A 35 -36.55 -2.68 -1.33
N PRO A 36 -36.92 -3.89 -0.88
CA PRO A 36 -38.25 -4.52 -0.93
C PRO A 36 -39.18 -4.19 0.25
N LEU A 37 -38.75 -3.35 1.20
CA LEU A 37 -39.53 -2.99 2.39
C LEU A 37 -40.60 -1.95 2.03
N SER A 38 -41.85 -2.17 2.43
CA SER A 38 -42.89 -1.17 2.22
C SER A 38 -42.82 -0.06 3.27
N TRP A 39 -43.03 1.19 2.85
CA TRP A 39 -43.17 2.34 3.76
C TRP A 39 -44.19 2.08 4.88
N SER A 40 -45.32 1.41 4.56
CA SER A 40 -46.37 1.08 5.52
C SER A 40 -45.97 0.01 6.54
N GLU A 41 -44.97 -0.81 6.22
CA GLU A 41 -44.48 -1.89 7.09
C GLU A 41 -43.40 -1.41 8.08
N LEU A 42 -42.83 -0.23 7.82
CA LEU A 42 -41.81 0.37 8.68
C LEU A 42 -42.43 1.33 9.68
N THR A 43 -41.96 1.25 10.93
CA THR A 43 -42.25 2.27 11.94
C THR A 43 -41.53 3.58 11.59
N PRO A 44 -42.02 4.73 12.07
CA PRO A 44 -41.37 6.04 11.86
C PRO A 44 -39.87 6.04 12.18
N ASP A 45 -39.48 5.39 13.28
CA ASP A 45 -38.07 5.30 13.67
C ASP A 45 -37.22 4.44 12.72
N ARG A 46 -37.80 3.36 12.17
CA ARG A 46 -37.13 2.56 11.14
C ARG A 46 -37.01 3.32 9.83
N ARG A 47 -38.01 4.12 9.47
CA ARG A 47 -37.95 5.01 8.30
C ARG A 47 -36.82 6.02 8.45
N ARG A 48 -36.72 6.69 9.61
CA ARG A 48 -35.62 7.60 9.97
C ARG A 48 -34.26 6.92 9.95
N SER A 49 -34.17 5.70 10.48
CA SER A 49 -32.92 4.92 10.48
C SER A 49 -32.46 4.61 9.07
N PHE A 50 -33.37 4.18 8.20
CA PHE A 50 -33.05 3.89 6.80
C PHE A 50 -32.61 5.15 6.05
N ALA A 51 -33.33 6.26 6.22
CA ALA A 51 -32.97 7.52 5.58
C ALA A 51 -31.58 8.01 6.01
N ARG A 52 -31.23 7.83 7.30
CA ARG A 52 -29.87 8.11 7.81
C ARG A 52 -28.81 7.20 7.22
N GLN A 53 -29.09 5.90 7.04
CA GLN A 53 -28.16 4.96 6.42
C GLN A 53 -27.96 5.29 4.94
N TYR A 54 -29.05 5.53 4.20
CA TYR A 54 -28.98 5.94 2.81
C TYR A 54 -28.17 7.22 2.62
N ASP A 55 -28.43 8.24 3.45
CA ASP A 55 -27.66 9.48 3.41
C ASP A 55 -26.20 9.24 3.78
N TYR A 56 -25.95 8.40 4.79
CA TYR A 56 -24.59 8.04 5.16
C TYR A 56 -23.86 7.30 4.05
N ASP A 57 -24.51 6.48 3.23
CA ASP A 57 -23.89 5.70 2.15
C ASP A 57 -23.69 6.53 0.87
N ASN A 58 -24.60 7.47 0.59
CA ASN A 58 -24.62 8.20 -0.67
C ASN A 58 -24.11 9.64 -0.56
N ASN A 59 -23.88 10.16 0.65
CA ASN A 59 -23.31 11.48 0.85
C ASN A 59 -21.79 11.44 0.57
N PRO A 60 -21.28 12.21 -0.42
CA PRO A 60 -19.85 12.31 -0.67
C PRO A 60 -19.05 12.84 0.52
N ALA A 61 -19.65 13.68 1.36
CA ALA A 61 -18.99 14.21 2.57
C ALA A 61 -18.76 13.14 3.65
N ALA A 62 -19.46 12.00 3.58
CA ALA A 62 -19.29 10.88 4.50
C ALA A 62 -18.32 9.80 3.97
N GLU A 63 -17.78 9.95 2.75
CA GLU A 63 -16.88 8.98 2.11
C GLU A 63 -15.66 8.66 2.99
N LEU A 64 -15.00 9.69 3.52
CA LEU A 64 -13.82 9.50 4.38
C LEU A 64 -14.12 8.71 5.65
N HIS A 65 -15.31 8.87 6.21
CA HIS A 65 -15.72 8.13 7.39
C HIS A 65 -16.04 6.66 7.03
N ARG A 66 -16.70 6.42 5.88
CA ARG A 66 -16.93 5.06 5.37
C ARG A 66 -15.62 4.33 5.10
N GLU A 67 -14.70 4.98 4.41
CA GLU A 67 -13.38 4.44 4.08
C GLU A 67 -12.57 4.13 5.35
N PHE A 68 -12.60 5.03 6.35
CA PHE A 68 -11.96 4.79 7.64
C PHE A 68 -12.45 3.51 8.32
N TRP A 69 -13.76 3.34 8.45
CA TRP A 69 -14.35 2.17 9.09
C TRP A 69 -14.12 0.90 8.27
N PHE A 70 -14.25 0.98 6.94
CA PHE A 70 -13.96 -0.12 6.03
C PHE A 70 -12.52 -0.62 6.22
N ASN A 71 -11.54 0.28 6.20
CA ASN A 71 -10.13 -0.07 6.35
C ASN A 71 -9.84 -0.65 7.75
N LEU A 72 -10.44 -0.09 8.80
CA LEU A 72 -10.25 -0.56 10.17
C LEU A 72 -10.79 -1.98 10.37
N HIS A 73 -11.94 -2.31 9.77
CA HIS A 73 -12.50 -3.65 9.81
C HIS A 73 -11.77 -4.62 8.85
N ALA A 74 -11.28 -4.15 7.71
CA ALA A 74 -10.47 -4.96 6.80
C ALA A 74 -9.15 -5.39 7.46
N GLU A 75 -8.43 -4.48 8.13
CA GLU A 75 -7.21 -4.79 8.89
C GLU A 75 -7.48 -5.86 9.95
N ARG A 76 -8.62 -5.78 10.64
CA ARG A 76 -9.04 -6.77 11.63
C ARG A 76 -9.27 -8.14 11.00
N ILE A 77 -10.00 -8.21 9.88
CA ILE A 77 -10.28 -9.46 9.16
C ILE A 77 -8.98 -10.10 8.63
N ASP A 78 -8.05 -9.29 8.14
CA ASP A 78 -6.75 -9.78 7.66
C ASP A 78 -5.92 -10.37 8.79
N LEU A 79 -5.87 -9.72 9.95
CA LEU A 79 -5.21 -10.26 11.15
C LEU A 79 -5.88 -11.55 11.65
N GLU A 80 -7.20 -11.64 11.62
CA GLU A 80 -7.95 -12.87 11.95
C GLU A 80 -7.60 -14.01 10.99
N ARG A 81 -7.53 -13.71 9.68
CA ARG A 81 -7.15 -14.68 8.65
C ARG A 81 -5.72 -15.18 8.86
N GLU A 82 -4.77 -14.27 9.04
CA GLU A 82 -3.37 -14.60 9.29
C GLU A 82 -3.21 -15.43 10.57
N LEU A 83 -3.90 -15.04 11.65
CA LEU A 83 -3.94 -15.82 12.89
C LEU A 83 -4.46 -17.24 12.65
N HIS A 84 -5.54 -17.38 11.87
CA HIS A 84 -6.11 -18.69 11.55
C HIS A 84 -5.14 -19.56 10.76
N GLU A 85 -4.54 -19.02 9.70
CA GLU A 85 -3.54 -19.71 8.88
C GLU A 85 -2.38 -20.23 9.75
N TRP A 86 -1.83 -19.38 10.61
CA TRP A 86 -0.75 -19.77 11.51
C TRP A 86 -1.19 -20.73 12.63
N SER A 87 -2.46 -20.72 13.04
CA SER A 87 -2.98 -21.64 14.06
C SER A 87 -3.17 -23.08 13.58
N VAL A 88 -3.44 -23.26 12.28
CA VAL A 88 -3.78 -24.57 11.67
C VAL A 88 -2.55 -25.27 11.07
N LEU A 89 -1.45 -24.56 10.82
CA LEU A 89 -0.21 -25.16 10.33
C LEU A 89 0.33 -26.22 11.30
N ALA A 90 0.67 -27.40 10.79
CA ALA A 90 1.25 -28.49 11.58
C ALA A 90 2.72 -28.23 11.97
N ASP A 91 3.09 -28.60 13.20
CA ASP A 91 4.48 -28.52 13.67
C ASP A 91 5.32 -29.66 13.10
N SER A 92 6.44 -29.34 12.44
CA SER A 92 7.44 -30.34 12.04
C SER A 92 8.59 -30.44 13.06
N THR A 93 8.86 -29.38 13.83
CA THR A 93 9.90 -29.35 14.86
C THR A 93 9.53 -28.50 16.10
N PRO A 94 10.16 -28.73 17.27
CA PRO A 94 9.93 -27.93 18.48
C PRO A 94 10.31 -26.44 18.34
N THR A 95 11.31 -26.11 17.54
CA THR A 95 11.75 -24.71 17.32
C THR A 95 10.79 -23.93 16.41
N GLU A 96 10.20 -24.61 15.41
CA GLU A 96 9.12 -24.04 14.60
C GLU A 96 7.88 -23.78 15.45
N LYS A 97 7.58 -24.70 16.38
CA LYS A 97 6.50 -24.52 17.35
C LYS A 97 6.69 -23.27 18.22
N GLU A 98 7.88 -23.07 18.77
CA GLU A 98 8.20 -21.89 19.59
C GLU A 98 8.13 -20.58 18.79
N SER A 99 8.68 -20.57 17.58
CA SER A 99 8.67 -19.38 16.69
C SER A 99 7.25 -19.02 16.24
N ARG A 100 6.43 -20.04 15.94
CA ARG A 100 5.02 -19.86 15.59
C ARG A 100 4.20 -19.36 16.76
N GLN A 101 4.43 -19.89 17.96
CA GLN A 101 3.76 -19.42 19.17
C GLN A 101 4.07 -17.95 19.47
N LEU A 102 5.31 -17.50 19.27
CA LEU A 102 5.68 -16.08 19.39
C LEU A 102 4.97 -15.21 18.35
N TYR A 103 4.87 -15.67 17.11
CA TYR A 103 4.19 -14.95 16.05
C TYR A 103 2.66 -14.85 16.28
N ILE A 104 2.02 -15.96 16.66
CA ILE A 104 0.62 -16.00 17.07
C ILE A 104 0.36 -15.06 18.26
N SER A 105 1.26 -15.02 19.25
CA SER A 105 1.19 -14.09 20.38
C SER A 105 1.20 -12.63 19.92
N MET A 106 2.08 -12.28 18.99
CA MET A 106 2.15 -10.94 18.41
C MET A 106 0.88 -10.57 17.63
N LEU A 107 0.32 -11.49 16.85
CA LEU A 107 -0.93 -11.26 16.10
C LEU A 107 -2.11 -11.04 17.06
N ASN A 108 -2.23 -11.84 18.12
CA ASN A 108 -3.24 -11.66 19.14
C ASN A 108 -3.13 -10.29 19.83
N GLU A 109 -1.92 -9.85 20.19
CA GLU A 109 -1.70 -8.53 20.81
C GLU A 109 -2.13 -7.38 19.87
N LYS A 110 -1.82 -7.49 18.57
CA LYS A 110 -2.26 -6.52 17.57
C LYS A 110 -3.78 -6.49 17.44
N LEU A 111 -4.42 -7.66 17.40
CA LEU A 111 -5.87 -7.82 17.28
C LEU A 111 -6.58 -7.25 18.51
N GLU A 112 -6.11 -7.53 19.73
CA GLU A 112 -6.65 -6.94 20.96
C GLU A 112 -6.49 -5.41 21.00
N ARG A 113 -5.39 -4.88 20.47
CA ARG A 113 -5.19 -3.43 20.38
C ARG A 113 -6.18 -2.81 19.40
N LEU A 114 -6.42 -3.46 18.27
CA LEU A 114 -7.35 -3.02 17.23
C LEU A 114 -8.81 -3.10 17.71
N ASP A 115 -9.20 -4.19 18.38
CA ASP A 115 -10.53 -4.34 18.97
C ASP A 115 -10.80 -3.28 20.04
N ARG A 116 -9.83 -2.99 20.91
CA ARG A 116 -9.94 -1.87 21.88
C ARG A 116 -10.03 -0.50 21.20
N LYS A 117 -9.49 -0.34 20.00
CA LYS A 117 -9.62 0.88 19.21
C LYS A 117 -11.02 0.97 18.62
N ILE A 118 -11.52 -0.09 17.99
CA ILE A 118 -12.88 -0.18 17.45
C ILE A 118 -13.91 0.10 18.55
N GLN A 119 -13.84 -0.63 19.67
CA GLN A 119 -14.79 -0.49 20.77
C GLN A 119 -14.83 0.94 21.34
N ARG A 120 -13.67 1.60 21.49
CA ARG A 120 -13.61 3.00 21.95
C ARG A 120 -14.20 3.98 20.95
N LEU A 121 -14.04 3.73 19.65
CA LEU A 121 -14.55 4.58 18.59
C LEU A 121 -16.05 4.39 18.39
N GLU A 122 -16.57 3.16 18.53
CA GLU A 122 -18.00 2.84 18.46
C GLU A 122 -18.79 3.40 19.67
N GLN A 123 -18.16 3.53 20.84
CA GLN A 123 -18.76 4.15 22.02
C GLN A 123 -18.91 5.67 21.91
N LYS A 124 -18.28 6.30 20.91
CA LYS A 124 -18.54 7.71 20.60
C LYS A 124 -19.87 7.78 19.84
N PRO A 125 -20.79 8.68 20.22
CA PRO A 125 -22.11 8.74 19.59
C PRO A 125 -21.99 8.93 18.08
N PHE A 126 -22.86 8.23 17.34
CA PHE A 126 -23.03 8.33 15.90
C PHE A 126 -23.09 9.81 15.52
N PRO A 127 -22.09 10.34 14.82
CA PRO A 127 -22.04 11.75 14.60
C PRO A 127 -22.94 12.07 13.41
N GLY A 128 -24.11 12.63 13.71
CA GLY A 128 -24.77 13.49 12.74
C GLY A 128 -23.78 14.58 12.37
N LEU A 129 -23.19 14.47 11.18
CA LEU A 129 -22.24 15.43 10.62
C LEU A 129 -21.13 15.82 11.60
N ILE A 130 -20.10 14.99 11.75
CA ILE A 130 -18.84 15.46 12.36
C ILE A 130 -18.42 16.74 11.61
N PRO A 131 -18.32 17.91 12.26
CA PRO A 131 -17.56 19.01 11.68
C PRO A 131 -16.15 18.50 11.47
N GLN A 132 -15.62 18.67 10.26
CA GLN A 132 -14.35 18.11 9.77
C GLN A 132 -13.13 18.33 10.69
N ASP A 133 -13.27 19.13 11.74
CA ASP A 133 -12.31 19.34 12.81
C ASP A 133 -12.08 18.13 13.74
N SER A 134 -12.95 17.11 13.80
CA SER A 134 -12.75 15.97 14.73
C SER A 134 -12.00 14.76 14.15
N LEU A 135 -11.50 14.82 12.91
CA LEU A 135 -10.51 13.87 12.39
C LEU A 135 -9.06 14.31 12.64
N LEU A 136 -8.89 15.47 13.27
CA LEU A 136 -7.62 15.93 13.79
C LEU A 136 -7.67 15.82 15.32
N LEU A 137 -6.57 15.32 15.91
CA LEU A 137 -6.20 15.33 17.33
C LEU A 137 -6.40 14.00 18.09
N GLU A 138 -5.30 13.25 18.19
CA GLU A 138 -4.88 12.75 19.51
C GLU A 138 -4.79 13.97 20.45
N PRO A 139 -5.40 13.99 21.65
CA PRO A 139 -5.32 15.15 22.55
C PRO A 139 -3.89 15.45 23.06
N ASP A 140 -2.95 14.52 22.89
CA ASP A 140 -1.59 14.61 23.45
C ASP A 140 -0.46 14.31 22.44
N GLY A 141 -0.73 14.28 21.12
CA GLY A 141 0.28 14.01 20.09
C GLY A 141 0.54 15.22 19.18
N GLU A 142 1.80 15.58 18.96
CA GLU A 142 2.19 16.59 17.96
C GLU A 142 1.52 16.29 16.60
N LEU A 143 1.00 17.33 15.93
CA LEU A 143 0.37 17.20 14.61
C LEU A 143 1.34 16.47 13.65
N PRO A 144 0.85 15.51 12.84
CA PRO A 144 1.70 14.83 11.87
C PRO A 144 2.29 15.84 10.90
N VAL A 145 3.62 15.90 10.84
CA VAL A 145 4.35 16.84 9.99
C VAL A 145 4.14 16.44 8.53
N LEU A 146 3.57 17.34 7.75
CA LEU A 146 3.48 17.20 6.30
C LEU A 146 4.64 17.90 5.63
N ILE A 147 5.29 17.24 4.67
CA ILE A 147 6.34 17.83 3.86
C ILE A 147 5.94 17.91 2.37
N PRO A 148 6.25 19.00 1.67
CA PRO A 148 5.93 19.13 0.24
C PRO A 148 6.70 18.12 -0.62
N PHE A 149 6.16 17.79 -1.80
CA PHE A 149 6.73 16.81 -2.73
C PHE A 149 8.21 16.99 -3.04
N ASN A 150 8.69 18.23 -3.25
CA ASN A 150 10.11 18.48 -3.51
C ASN A 150 11.02 18.04 -2.34
N GLN A 151 10.56 18.17 -1.10
CA GLN A 151 11.28 17.70 0.09
C GLN A 151 11.20 16.18 0.22
N ALA A 152 10.02 15.60 -0.02
CA ALA A 152 9.84 14.14 -0.05
C ALA A 152 10.73 13.48 -1.10
N LEU A 153 10.73 13.99 -2.33
CA LEU A 153 11.60 13.56 -3.42
C LEU A 153 13.07 13.64 -3.03
N ASN A 154 13.51 14.75 -2.44
CA ASN A 154 14.91 14.88 -2.03
C ASN A 154 15.31 13.84 -0.97
N ARG A 155 14.43 13.50 -0.03
CA ARG A 155 14.69 12.45 0.97
C ARG A 155 14.71 11.06 0.34
N LEU A 156 13.68 10.72 -0.43
CA LEU A 156 13.58 9.41 -1.09
C LEU A 156 14.70 9.20 -2.13
N LYS A 157 15.12 10.26 -2.83
CA LYS A 157 16.27 10.21 -3.72
C LYS A 157 17.58 9.95 -2.97
N ARG A 158 17.78 10.56 -1.80
CA ARG A 158 18.97 10.32 -0.95
C ARG A 158 18.98 8.92 -0.36
N ASN A 159 17.82 8.42 0.09
CA ASN A 159 17.72 7.16 0.82
C ASN A 159 17.61 5.94 -0.11
N LEU A 160 16.93 6.08 -1.24
CA LEU A 160 16.55 4.97 -2.12
C LEU A 160 16.99 5.15 -3.58
N GLY A 161 17.52 6.32 -3.96
CA GLY A 161 17.78 6.65 -5.37
C GLY A 161 16.51 6.84 -6.20
N ALA A 162 15.40 7.18 -5.52
CA ALA A 162 14.09 7.34 -6.14
C ALA A 162 14.08 8.41 -7.25
N SER A 163 13.37 8.13 -8.34
CA SER A 163 12.96 9.14 -9.32
C SER A 163 11.59 9.72 -8.96
N GLN A 164 11.14 10.73 -9.71
CA GLN A 164 9.80 11.31 -9.50
C GLN A 164 8.70 10.31 -9.92
N GLU A 165 9.00 9.56 -10.98
CA GLU A 165 8.12 8.55 -11.56
C GLU A 165 7.97 7.34 -10.64
N GLU A 166 9.02 6.95 -9.92
CA GLU A 166 8.90 5.93 -8.86
C GLU A 166 8.00 6.40 -7.71
N ILE A 167 8.07 7.68 -7.32
CA ILE A 167 7.17 8.20 -6.30
C ILE A 167 5.74 8.19 -6.81
N ALA A 168 5.51 8.52 -8.08
CA ALA A 168 4.20 8.39 -8.70
C ALA A 168 3.67 6.95 -8.68
N ALA A 169 4.53 5.97 -8.97
CA ALA A 169 4.23 4.55 -8.85
C ALA A 169 3.77 4.19 -7.43
N TRP A 170 4.55 4.61 -6.42
CA TRP A 170 4.23 4.34 -5.02
C TRP A 170 2.95 5.05 -4.55
N VAL A 171 2.68 6.26 -5.04
CA VAL A 171 1.42 6.96 -4.73
C VAL A 171 0.23 6.25 -5.35
N MET A 172 0.36 5.74 -6.58
CA MET A 172 -0.68 4.94 -7.25
C MET A 172 -0.97 3.63 -6.50
N MET A 173 0.08 2.92 -6.08
CA MET A 173 -0.06 1.72 -5.24
C MET A 173 -0.73 2.06 -3.90
N GLY A 174 -0.38 3.19 -3.32
CA GLY A 174 -0.84 3.58 -2.01
C GLY A 174 -0.19 2.78 -0.86
N TYR A 175 -0.35 3.27 0.36
CA TYR A 175 0.30 2.71 1.55
C TYR A 175 0.02 1.22 1.79
N LEU A 176 -1.23 0.77 1.59
CA LEU A 176 -1.64 -0.62 1.85
C LEU A 176 -0.95 -1.64 0.95
N ASP A 177 -0.62 -1.25 -0.28
CA ASP A 177 0.09 -2.12 -1.23
C ASP A 177 1.62 -1.94 -1.17
N GLY A 178 2.13 -1.25 -0.13
CA GLY A 178 3.56 -1.01 0.06
C GLY A 178 4.10 0.19 -0.72
N GLY A 179 3.22 1.12 -1.07
CA GLY A 179 3.49 2.43 -1.65
C GLY A 179 3.40 3.58 -0.63
N LEU A 180 3.09 4.79 -1.10
CA LEU A 180 3.06 6.03 -0.32
C LEU A 180 1.67 6.68 -0.33
N SER A 181 1.36 7.45 0.72
CA SER A 181 0.21 8.35 0.71
C SER A 181 0.65 9.77 0.34
N ALA A 182 -0.09 10.39 -0.58
CA ALA A 182 0.04 11.81 -0.91
C ALA A 182 -1.24 12.55 -0.52
N TYR A 183 -1.14 13.82 -0.16
CA TYR A 183 -2.24 14.65 0.33
C TYR A 183 -2.30 15.97 -0.43
N GLN A 184 -3.47 16.38 -0.90
CA GLN A 184 -3.67 17.66 -1.56
C GLN A 184 -3.52 18.83 -0.57
N GLU A 185 -2.95 19.94 -1.02
CA GLU A 185 -2.90 21.17 -0.22
C GLU A 185 -4.28 21.84 -0.15
N GLN A 186 -5.10 21.41 0.80
CA GLN A 186 -6.37 22.03 1.17
C GLN A 186 -6.45 22.18 2.70
N ALA A 187 -7.46 22.89 3.20
CA ALA A 187 -7.69 23.06 4.65
C ALA A 187 -7.86 21.73 5.41
N LEU A 188 -8.04 20.63 4.67
CA LEU A 188 -8.20 19.26 5.17
C LEU A 188 -7.21 18.36 4.44
N LEU A 189 -6.64 17.40 5.17
CA LEU A 189 -5.78 16.33 4.67
C LEU A 189 -6.52 15.39 3.71
N ARG A 190 -6.89 15.86 2.51
CA ARG A 190 -7.51 15.03 1.49
C ARG A 190 -6.43 14.21 0.80
N ARG A 191 -6.55 12.89 0.84
CA ARG A 191 -5.64 11.98 0.11
C ARG A 191 -5.77 12.22 -1.39
N PHE A 192 -4.63 12.30 -2.06
CA PHE A 192 -4.51 12.42 -3.50
C PHE A 192 -4.63 11.03 -4.13
N TYR A 193 -5.38 10.97 -5.23
CA TYR A 193 -5.51 9.81 -6.11
C TYR A 193 -5.42 10.31 -7.55
N TYR A 194 -4.90 9.47 -8.45
CA TYR A 194 -4.95 9.75 -9.88
C TYR A 194 -6.37 9.54 -10.40
N GLU A 195 -6.93 10.56 -11.05
CA GLU A 195 -8.26 10.47 -11.68
C GLU A 195 -8.08 10.13 -13.17
N PRO A 196 -8.93 9.26 -13.77
CA PRO A 196 -8.81 8.86 -15.17
C PRO A 196 -8.80 10.04 -16.17
N GLU A 197 -9.46 11.13 -15.81
CA GLU A 197 -9.56 12.37 -16.59
C GLU A 197 -8.30 13.23 -16.57
N MET A 198 -7.30 12.91 -15.72
CA MET A 198 -6.03 13.63 -15.68
C MET A 198 -5.23 13.46 -16.98
N ASP A 199 -4.29 14.39 -17.16
CA ASP A 199 -3.29 14.36 -18.25
C ASP A 199 -2.36 13.14 -18.10
N GLU A 200 -1.65 12.80 -19.17
CA GLU A 200 -0.62 11.76 -19.19
C GLU A 200 0.57 12.09 -18.27
N ASP A 201 0.83 13.38 -18.02
CA ASP A 201 1.81 13.81 -17.02
C ASP A 201 1.31 13.54 -15.59
N TYR A 202 1.55 12.33 -15.12
CA TYR A 202 1.23 11.90 -13.76
C TYR A 202 2.18 12.49 -12.70
N VAL A 203 3.28 13.14 -13.05
CA VAL A 203 4.19 13.73 -12.07
C VAL A 203 3.74 15.14 -11.68
N ALA A 204 3.23 15.93 -12.64
CA ALA A 204 2.80 17.30 -12.40
C ALA A 204 1.82 17.46 -11.22
N PRO A 205 0.78 16.62 -11.04
CA PRO A 205 -0.14 16.72 -9.90
C PRO A 205 0.54 16.54 -8.53
N LEU A 206 1.62 15.76 -8.46
CA LEU A 206 2.34 15.52 -7.21
C LEU A 206 3.03 16.77 -6.67
N TYR A 207 3.36 17.74 -7.52
CA TYR A 207 3.93 19.01 -7.06
C TYR A 207 3.00 19.84 -6.17
N GLN A 208 1.69 19.55 -6.22
CA GLN A 208 0.66 20.17 -5.36
C GLN A 208 0.36 19.31 -4.12
N CYS A 209 1.07 18.20 -3.95
CA CYS A 209 0.86 17.26 -2.86
C CYS A 209 1.89 17.41 -1.73
N LYS A 210 1.46 17.00 -0.54
CA LYS A 210 2.28 16.83 0.66
C LYS A 210 2.29 15.37 1.10
N PHE A 211 3.31 15.00 1.85
CA PHE A 211 3.56 13.63 2.31
C PHE A 211 3.75 13.65 3.82
N LEU A 212 3.33 12.58 4.50
CA LEU A 212 3.58 12.43 5.92
C LEU A 212 5.06 12.18 6.18
N ASP A 213 5.66 13.00 7.04
CA ASP A 213 7.08 12.90 7.40
C ASP A 213 7.40 11.49 7.96
N VAL A 214 6.50 10.98 8.81
CA VAL A 214 6.62 9.67 9.44
C VAL A 214 6.57 8.50 8.46
N GLU A 215 5.80 8.62 7.37
CA GLU A 215 5.76 7.57 6.33
C GLU A 215 7.10 7.51 5.58
N LEU A 216 7.78 8.65 5.41
CA LEU A 216 9.01 8.75 4.61
C LEU A 216 10.28 8.33 5.35
N VAL A 217 10.31 8.41 6.69
CA VAL A 217 11.51 8.09 7.49
C VAL A 217 11.92 6.63 7.32
N ASP A 218 10.95 5.71 7.44
CA ASP A 218 11.18 4.27 7.39
C ASP A 218 10.63 3.61 6.12
N PHE A 219 10.31 4.41 5.09
CA PHE A 219 9.71 3.90 3.87
C PHE A 219 10.61 2.86 3.20
N LYS A 220 10.08 1.65 3.05
CA LYS A 220 10.68 0.56 2.29
C LYS A 220 9.65 0.13 1.24
N PRO A 221 9.84 0.51 -0.03
CA PRO A 221 8.88 0.17 -1.06
C PRO A 221 8.82 -1.35 -1.23
N LYS A 222 7.61 -1.88 -1.39
CA LYS A 222 7.41 -3.30 -1.75
C LYS A 222 7.98 -3.61 -3.13
N GLU A 223 7.88 -2.65 -4.05
CA GLU A 223 8.37 -2.77 -5.43
C GLU A 223 9.10 -1.49 -5.89
N ARG A 224 10.10 -1.67 -6.75
CA ARG A 224 10.85 -0.58 -7.39
C ARG A 224 10.48 -0.51 -8.87
N PHE A 225 10.50 0.69 -9.44
CA PHE A 225 10.05 0.90 -10.82
C PHE A 225 11.10 1.60 -11.67
N VAL A 226 11.06 1.28 -12.95
CA VAL A 226 11.75 2.01 -14.01
C VAL A 226 10.74 2.50 -15.03
N THR A 227 11.04 3.62 -15.68
CA THR A 227 10.22 4.08 -16.80
C THR A 227 10.44 3.21 -18.03
N GLY A 228 9.54 3.28 -19.01
CA GLY A 228 9.73 2.62 -20.30
C GLY A 228 10.98 3.11 -21.02
N GLU A 229 11.30 4.41 -20.93
CA GLU A 229 12.56 4.96 -21.44
C GLU A 229 13.78 4.32 -20.77
N GLU A 230 13.78 4.21 -19.43
CA GLU A 230 14.86 3.56 -18.69
C GLU A 230 14.97 2.07 -19.03
N LEU A 231 13.84 1.39 -19.22
CA LEU A 231 13.79 -0.01 -19.60
C LEU A 231 14.36 -0.24 -21.02
N LEU A 232 13.99 0.62 -21.98
CA LEU A 232 14.53 0.61 -23.34
C LEU A 232 16.04 0.80 -23.33
N GLU A 233 16.58 1.72 -22.52
CA GLU A 233 18.02 1.92 -22.38
C GLU A 233 18.70 0.71 -21.73
N LEU A 234 18.12 0.16 -20.66
CA LEU A 234 18.63 -0.99 -19.91
C LEU A 234 18.78 -2.23 -20.78
N LEU A 235 17.80 -2.49 -21.64
CA LEU A 235 17.74 -3.66 -22.51
C LEU A 235 18.44 -3.43 -23.87
N ARG A 236 18.84 -2.20 -24.19
CA ARG A 236 19.47 -1.87 -25.47
C ARG A 236 20.77 -2.65 -25.71
N SER A 237 21.55 -2.94 -24.67
CA SER A 237 22.81 -3.69 -24.83
C SER A 237 22.60 -5.16 -25.20
N GLU A 238 21.48 -5.75 -24.79
CA GLU A 238 21.17 -7.16 -25.02
C GLU A 238 20.39 -7.35 -26.33
N PHE A 239 19.42 -6.46 -26.61
CA PHE A 239 18.47 -6.63 -27.72
C PHE A 239 18.66 -5.64 -28.88
N GLY A 240 19.54 -4.63 -28.74
CA GLY A 240 19.82 -3.64 -29.78
C GLY A 240 18.56 -2.92 -30.27
N GLU A 241 18.41 -2.79 -31.58
CA GLU A 241 17.25 -2.15 -32.21
C GLU A 241 15.93 -2.92 -32.01
N ARG A 242 15.99 -4.21 -31.61
CA ARG A 242 14.80 -5.04 -31.38
C ARG A 242 14.20 -4.88 -29.98
N VAL A 243 14.81 -4.06 -29.12
CA VAL A 243 14.40 -3.90 -27.72
C VAL A 243 12.92 -3.55 -27.55
N ARG A 244 12.40 -2.64 -28.38
CA ARG A 244 10.99 -2.24 -28.33
C ARG A 244 10.08 -3.43 -28.68
N THR A 245 10.38 -4.15 -29.76
CA THR A 245 9.62 -5.34 -30.16
C THR A 245 9.65 -6.43 -29.07
N TYR A 246 10.80 -6.60 -28.41
CA TYR A 246 10.94 -7.54 -27.30
C TYR A 246 10.04 -7.16 -26.11
N ILE A 247 10.06 -5.90 -25.66
CA ILE A 247 9.22 -5.42 -24.56
C ILE A 247 7.74 -5.61 -24.90
N VAL A 248 7.31 -5.17 -26.08
CA VAL A 248 5.91 -5.33 -26.54
C VAL A 248 5.50 -6.81 -26.57
N ALA A 249 6.38 -7.70 -27.03
CA ALA A 249 6.11 -9.13 -27.03
C ALA A 249 5.96 -9.69 -25.60
N LYS A 250 6.77 -9.24 -24.64
CA LYS A 250 6.67 -9.67 -23.23
C LYS A 250 5.40 -9.18 -22.55
N ILE A 251 4.96 -7.97 -22.85
CA ILE A 251 3.69 -7.44 -22.36
C ILE A 251 2.51 -8.22 -22.97
N GLY A 252 2.55 -8.48 -24.28
CA GLY A 252 1.51 -9.24 -24.99
C GLY A 252 1.29 -10.67 -24.46
N VAL A 253 2.34 -11.32 -23.94
CA VAL A 253 2.23 -12.63 -23.27
C VAL A 253 2.06 -12.55 -21.75
N ARG A 254 1.84 -11.34 -21.19
CA ARG A 254 1.75 -11.06 -19.75
C ARG A 254 2.96 -11.52 -18.93
N GLY A 255 4.13 -11.54 -19.56
CA GLY A 255 5.41 -11.79 -18.90
C GLY A 255 6.08 -10.53 -18.35
N LEU A 256 5.51 -9.36 -18.63
CA LEU A 256 5.90 -8.06 -18.09
C LEU A 256 4.63 -7.21 -17.97
N MET A 257 4.34 -6.70 -16.78
CA MET A 257 3.20 -5.82 -16.54
C MET A 257 3.62 -4.38 -16.81
N ASP A 258 2.91 -3.71 -17.70
CA ASP A 258 3.00 -2.26 -17.86
C ASP A 258 2.00 -1.56 -16.94
N MET A 259 2.36 -0.37 -16.50
CA MET A 259 1.52 0.44 -15.63
C MET A 259 1.64 1.90 -15.99
N HIS A 260 0.52 2.62 -16.04
CA HIS A 260 0.51 4.08 -16.10
C HIS A 260 -0.36 4.65 -14.98
N PRO A 261 0.15 5.53 -14.09
CA PRO A 261 -0.57 5.97 -12.89
C PRO A 261 -1.96 6.56 -13.15
N VAL A 262 -2.15 7.21 -14.29
CA VAL A 262 -3.43 7.83 -14.69
C VAL A 262 -4.24 6.94 -15.63
N LYS A 263 -3.58 6.16 -16.50
CA LYS A 263 -4.21 5.49 -17.65
C LYS A 263 -4.27 3.98 -17.51
N GLY A 264 -3.72 3.42 -16.44
CA GLY A 264 -3.68 1.99 -16.17
C GLY A 264 -2.58 1.25 -16.93
N GLY A 265 -2.31 1.62 -18.19
CA GLY A 265 -1.27 1.01 -19.02
C GLY A 265 -0.76 1.96 -20.11
N VAL A 266 0.01 1.42 -21.06
CA VAL A 266 0.62 2.18 -22.16
C VAL A 266 0.25 1.61 -23.53
N ASP A 267 0.51 2.41 -24.57
CA ASP A 267 0.33 2.02 -25.95
C ASP A 267 1.55 1.23 -26.45
N PHE A 268 1.27 0.07 -27.03
CA PHE A 268 2.24 -0.85 -27.62
C PHE A 268 2.26 -0.80 -29.15
N GLY A 269 1.46 0.08 -29.77
CA GLY A 269 1.38 0.24 -31.23
C GLY A 269 0.64 -0.89 -31.94
N LEU A 270 -0.28 -1.58 -31.25
CA LEU A 270 -1.24 -2.50 -31.87
C LEU A 270 -2.45 -1.68 -32.32
N GLU A 271 -2.94 -1.93 -33.54
CA GLU A 271 -3.88 -1.08 -34.32
C GLU A 271 -5.21 -0.71 -33.62
N ASP A 272 -5.50 -1.21 -32.41
CA ASP A 272 -6.75 -1.00 -31.67
C ASP A 272 -6.64 -0.17 -30.37
N ASN A 273 -5.45 0.32 -29.97
CA ASN A 273 -5.27 1.05 -28.70
C ASN A 273 -5.36 2.59 -28.86
N CYS A 274 -6.53 3.10 -29.26
CA CYS A 274 -6.77 4.54 -29.31
C CYS A 274 -6.98 5.12 -27.90
N GLY A 275 -5.92 5.63 -27.26
CA GLY A 275 -6.00 6.49 -26.07
C GLY A 275 -5.03 6.19 -24.91
N PHE A 276 -4.12 5.22 -25.05
CA PHE A 276 -3.07 4.98 -24.06
C PHE A 276 -1.82 5.84 -24.34
N PRO A 277 -1.07 6.22 -23.29
CA PRO A 277 0.14 7.03 -23.42
C PRO A 277 1.30 6.20 -23.98
N PRO A 278 2.36 6.84 -24.51
CA PRO A 278 3.50 6.13 -25.10
C PRO A 278 4.20 5.15 -24.12
N LEU A 279 4.76 4.06 -24.66
CA LEU A 279 5.56 3.08 -23.90
C LEU A 279 6.58 3.74 -22.95
N GLU A 280 7.23 4.80 -23.41
CA GLU A 280 8.28 5.53 -22.68
C GLU A 280 7.81 6.06 -21.31
N THR A 281 6.53 6.41 -21.17
CA THR A 281 5.95 6.93 -19.92
C THR A 281 5.44 5.82 -19.00
N GLY A 282 5.45 4.57 -19.47
CA GLY A 282 5.04 3.42 -18.68
C GLY A 282 6.00 3.15 -17.54
N LEU A 283 5.49 2.52 -16.49
CA LEU A 283 6.25 2.06 -15.33
C LEU A 283 6.28 0.55 -15.33
N PHE A 284 7.47 0.00 -15.05
CA PHE A 284 7.74 -1.42 -15.07
C PHE A 284 8.40 -1.84 -13.75
N ALA A 285 7.86 -2.89 -13.13
CA ALA A 285 8.38 -3.44 -11.89
C ALA A 285 9.78 -4.05 -12.12
N LEU A 286 10.75 -3.66 -11.30
CA LEU A 286 12.12 -4.17 -11.42
C LEU A 286 12.22 -5.66 -11.09
N SER A 287 11.37 -6.17 -10.20
CA SER A 287 11.31 -7.60 -9.90
C SER A 287 10.97 -8.44 -11.14
N GLU A 288 10.01 -7.99 -11.96
CA GLU A 288 9.63 -8.66 -13.21
C GLU A 288 10.73 -8.59 -14.26
N VAL A 289 11.38 -7.43 -14.40
CA VAL A 289 12.52 -7.27 -15.30
C VAL A 289 13.69 -8.16 -14.86
N ALA A 290 13.94 -8.28 -13.55
CA ALA A 290 14.95 -9.18 -13.00
C ALA A 290 14.61 -10.65 -13.24
N GLN A 291 13.35 -11.02 -13.10
CA GLN A 291 12.87 -12.38 -13.39
C GLN A 291 13.04 -12.73 -14.87
N LEU A 292 12.75 -11.80 -15.78
CA LEU A 292 13.03 -11.97 -17.21
C LEU A 292 14.51 -12.18 -17.48
N ALA A 293 15.38 -11.41 -16.81
CA ALA A 293 16.83 -11.57 -16.92
C ALA A 293 17.30 -12.96 -16.51
N GLU A 294 16.77 -13.47 -15.40
CA GLU A 294 17.09 -14.81 -14.90
C GLU A 294 16.61 -15.91 -15.86
N VAL A 295 15.36 -15.85 -16.31
CA VAL A 295 14.77 -16.84 -17.22
C VAL A 295 15.48 -16.88 -18.57
N GLU A 296 15.91 -15.72 -19.08
CA GLU A 296 16.54 -15.62 -20.39
C GLU A 296 18.07 -15.66 -20.36
N GLY A 297 18.68 -15.70 -19.17
CA GLY A 297 20.11 -15.91 -19.00
C GLY A 297 20.98 -14.71 -19.36
N TRP A 298 20.46 -13.47 -19.29
CA TRP A 298 21.24 -12.25 -19.45
C TRP A 298 21.46 -11.54 -18.12
N LYS A 299 22.52 -10.72 -18.05
CA LYS A 299 22.90 -10.04 -16.81
C LYS A 299 22.18 -8.70 -16.70
N MET A 300 21.27 -8.59 -15.74
CA MET A 300 20.62 -7.32 -15.44
C MET A 300 21.63 -6.25 -15.00
N ARG A 301 21.58 -5.10 -15.67
CA ARG A 301 22.31 -3.89 -15.28
C ARG A 301 21.29 -2.88 -14.82
N TYR A 302 21.37 -2.50 -13.55
CA TYR A 302 20.41 -1.56 -13.01
C TYR A 302 20.70 -0.13 -13.49
N PRO A 303 19.69 0.75 -13.51
CA PRO A 303 19.90 2.18 -13.72
C PRO A 303 20.93 2.73 -12.74
N ARG A 304 21.78 3.66 -13.21
CA ARG A 304 22.85 4.27 -12.38
C ARG A 304 22.36 4.87 -11.06
N ARG A 305 21.13 5.38 -11.04
CA ARG A 305 20.50 5.93 -9.82
C ARG A 305 20.26 4.86 -8.75
N LEU A 306 20.12 3.60 -9.15
CA LEU A 306 19.92 2.44 -8.28
C LEU A 306 21.21 1.69 -7.96
N ASP A 307 22.28 1.86 -8.75
CA ASP A 307 23.57 1.17 -8.54
C ASP A 307 24.09 1.29 -7.10
N LYS A 308 24.01 2.47 -6.48
CA LYS A 308 24.48 2.70 -5.10
C LYS A 308 23.65 1.96 -4.04
N PHE A 309 22.41 1.62 -4.35
CA PHE A 309 21.43 1.09 -3.40
C PHE A 309 21.22 -0.40 -3.57
N LEU A 310 21.29 -0.90 -4.80
CA LEU A 310 21.28 -2.34 -5.11
C LEU A 310 22.64 -2.98 -4.83
N SER A 311 23.72 -2.18 -4.77
CA SER A 311 25.02 -2.61 -4.25
C SER A 311 25.12 -2.57 -2.72
N ARG A 312 24.02 -2.75 -1.97
CA ARG A 312 24.02 -2.62 -0.50
C ARG A 312 25.14 -3.49 0.08
N LYS A 313 26.25 -2.86 0.45
CA LYS A 313 27.29 -3.51 1.22
C LYS A 313 26.66 -3.79 2.57
N GLU A 314 26.47 -5.07 2.84
CA GLU A 314 26.08 -5.60 4.14
C GLU A 314 26.68 -4.75 5.26
N THR A 315 25.82 -4.20 6.11
CA THR A 315 26.29 -3.37 7.22
C THR A 315 27.12 -4.21 8.19
N PRO A 316 28.03 -3.61 8.98
CA PRO A 316 28.79 -4.36 9.97
C PRO A 316 27.91 -5.11 10.98
N ALA A 317 26.70 -4.62 11.27
CA ALA A 317 25.73 -5.26 12.16
C ALA A 317 25.11 -6.50 11.53
N GLU A 318 24.61 -6.39 10.29
CA GLU A 318 24.05 -7.52 9.52
C GLU A 318 25.11 -8.61 9.30
N ARG A 319 26.35 -8.21 9.01
CA ARG A 319 27.49 -9.13 8.91
C ARG A 319 27.73 -9.86 10.21
N ASN A 320 27.68 -9.15 11.33
CA ASN A 320 27.88 -9.76 12.63
C ASN A 320 26.78 -10.79 12.92
N GLU A 321 25.52 -10.41 12.72
CA GLU A 321 24.37 -11.28 12.97
C GLU A 321 24.39 -12.55 12.09
N ARG A 322 24.70 -12.41 10.80
CA ARG A 322 24.82 -13.54 9.88
C ARG A 322 25.96 -14.48 10.27
N LEU A 323 27.12 -13.95 10.65
CA LEU A 323 28.25 -14.77 11.11
C LEU A 323 27.94 -15.48 12.43
N HIS A 324 27.19 -14.85 13.34
CA HIS A 324 26.71 -15.48 14.57
C HIS A 324 25.80 -16.66 14.24
N ARG A 325 24.81 -16.44 13.36
CA ARG A 325 23.88 -17.48 12.90
C ARG A 325 24.60 -18.69 12.32
N TRP A 326 25.56 -18.48 11.42
CA TRP A 326 26.32 -19.58 10.80
C TRP A 326 27.27 -20.29 11.74
N ARG A 327 27.90 -19.57 12.67
CA ARG A 327 28.71 -20.21 13.71
C ARG A 327 27.83 -21.11 14.57
N ASP A 328 26.66 -20.62 14.98
CA ASP A 328 25.77 -21.34 15.88
C ASP A 328 25.14 -22.56 15.21
N GLU A 329 24.86 -22.48 13.90
CA GLU A 329 24.52 -23.62 13.03
C GLU A 329 25.65 -24.66 12.98
N GLU A 330 26.90 -24.24 12.73
CA GLU A 330 28.07 -25.13 12.72
C GLU A 330 28.36 -25.78 14.08
N ILE A 331 28.08 -25.08 15.18
CA ILE A 331 28.17 -25.62 16.54
C ILE A 331 27.08 -26.67 16.76
N ARG A 332 25.86 -26.40 16.29
CA ARG A 332 24.71 -27.30 16.42
C ARG A 332 24.91 -28.60 15.67
N GLU A 333 25.39 -28.53 14.43
CA GLU A 333 25.53 -29.71 13.57
C GLU A 333 26.77 -30.54 13.87
N ARG A 334 27.90 -29.90 14.19
CA ARG A 334 29.23 -30.55 14.18
C ARG A 334 30.03 -30.30 15.44
N GLY A 335 29.41 -29.70 16.44
CA GLY A 335 30.03 -29.36 17.71
C GLY A 335 30.94 -28.13 17.63
N LYS A 336 31.24 -27.60 18.82
CA LYS A 336 32.02 -26.38 19.03
C LYS A 336 33.44 -26.40 18.42
N PRO A 337 34.20 -27.52 18.44
CA PRO A 337 35.54 -27.54 17.88
C PRO A 337 35.54 -27.24 16.37
N GLY A 338 36.28 -26.21 15.97
CA GLY A 338 36.48 -25.85 14.57
C GLY A 338 35.33 -25.07 13.90
N ALA A 339 34.24 -24.73 14.61
CA ALA A 339 33.10 -24.00 14.04
C ALA A 339 33.51 -22.68 13.39
N ILE A 340 34.33 -21.86 14.06
CA ILE A 340 34.84 -20.59 13.51
C ILE A 340 35.64 -20.81 12.21
N LYS A 341 36.42 -21.89 12.13
CA LYS A 341 37.22 -22.20 10.93
C LYS A 341 36.31 -22.59 9.76
N ARG A 342 35.23 -23.34 10.02
CA ARG A 342 34.25 -23.73 9.00
C ARG A 342 33.38 -22.55 8.54
N THR A 343 32.92 -21.72 9.48
CA THR A 343 32.25 -20.45 9.16
C THR A 343 33.13 -19.54 8.31
N ALA A 344 34.44 -19.48 8.59
CA ALA A 344 35.40 -18.69 7.81
C ALA A 344 35.64 -19.25 6.40
N ILE A 345 35.72 -20.58 6.25
CA ILE A 345 35.81 -21.23 4.93
C ILE A 345 34.55 -20.94 4.11
N ARG A 346 33.36 -21.02 4.72
CA ARG A 346 32.07 -20.72 4.08
C ARG A 346 32.00 -19.28 3.56
N GLU A 347 32.59 -18.35 4.30
CA GLU A 347 32.65 -16.92 3.94
C GLU A 347 33.79 -16.55 2.98
N GLY A 348 34.72 -17.46 2.72
CA GLY A 348 35.93 -17.14 1.96
C GLY A 348 36.83 -16.11 2.65
N VAL A 349 36.84 -16.05 3.99
CA VAL A 349 37.67 -15.14 4.78
C VAL A 349 38.52 -15.89 5.81
N SER A 350 39.46 -15.21 6.49
CA SER A 350 40.29 -15.86 7.51
C SER A 350 39.52 -16.12 8.81
N ALA A 351 39.84 -17.23 9.48
CA ALA A 351 39.26 -17.57 10.80
C ALA A 351 39.55 -16.49 11.85
N GLN A 352 40.67 -15.77 11.71
CA GLN A 352 41.01 -14.63 12.56
C GLN A 352 40.07 -13.43 12.31
N ALA A 353 39.65 -13.19 11.06
CA ALA A 353 38.70 -12.13 10.73
C ALA A 353 37.31 -12.41 11.30
N VAL A 354 36.77 -13.62 11.10
CA VAL A 354 35.50 -14.05 11.70
C VAL A 354 35.55 -13.96 13.23
N GLY A 355 36.64 -14.46 13.84
CA GLY A 355 36.82 -14.39 15.28
C GLY A 355 36.88 -12.97 15.86
N ARG A 356 37.37 -11.99 15.10
CA ARG A 356 37.36 -10.57 15.52
C ARG A 356 35.97 -9.96 15.43
N ILE A 357 35.18 -10.30 14.41
CA ILE A 357 33.83 -9.77 14.22
C ILE A 357 32.90 -10.28 15.33
N LEU A 358 32.91 -11.59 15.57
CA LEU A 358 32.06 -12.26 16.57
C LEU A 358 32.39 -11.93 18.05
N ARG A 359 33.49 -11.20 18.30
CA ARG A 359 33.87 -10.71 19.63
C ARG A 359 33.42 -9.28 19.89
N ARG A 360 32.92 -8.57 18.88
CA ARG A 360 32.42 -7.21 19.05
C ARG A 360 31.00 -7.28 19.64
N PRO A 361 30.71 -6.56 20.74
CA PRO A 361 29.35 -6.46 21.22
C PRO A 361 28.48 -5.80 20.14
N THR A 362 27.32 -6.39 19.86
CA THR A 362 26.26 -5.75 19.07
C THR A 362 25.82 -4.49 19.82
N LYS A 363 26.06 -3.32 19.23
CA LYS A 363 25.53 -2.05 19.71
C LYS A 363 24.12 -1.84 19.20
#